data_AF-A0A7J7LIQ9-F1
#
_entry.id   AF-A0A7J7LIQ9-F1
#
_cell.length_a   1.000
_cell.length_b   1.000
_cell.length_c   1.000
_cell.angle_alpha   90.00
_cell.angle_beta   90.00
_cell.angle_gamma   90.00
#
_symmetry.space_group_name_H-M   'P 1'
#
loop_
_entity.id
_entity.type
_entity.pdbx_description
1 polymer ?
#
loop_
_entity_poly.entity_id
_entity_poly.type
_entity_poly.pdbx_seq_one_letter_code
_entity_poly.pdbx_strand_id
1 'polypeptide(L)'
;MTFVRSLDMLLINEHGDQIHVVVPKEVIHQFAEQLREGELIHVEKFNVSTNNATYRPVVEGKLKIYFSINTVVKKSENQGVPIPMHKFSFVDFSDIPTRCHKPKYLTGNYKYNMFLYCIFVPLTPGACISHVRDASR
;
A
#
# COMPACT_ATOMS: atom_id res chain seq x y z
N MET A 1 -15.47 -17.95 -2.31
CA MET A 1 -14.14 -18.27 -2.86
C MET A 1 -13.61 -17.01 -3.53
N THR A 2 -12.72 -16.28 -2.85
CA THR A 2 -12.25 -14.97 -3.29
C THR A 2 -11.08 -15.14 -4.25
N PHE A 3 -11.20 -14.65 -5.49
CA PHE A 3 -10.15 -14.75 -6.49
C PHE A 3 -9.13 -13.63 -6.27
N VAL A 4 -7.96 -13.95 -5.70
CA VAL A 4 -6.85 -13.00 -5.57
C VAL A 4 -6.22 -12.79 -6.94
N ARG A 5 -6.18 -11.53 -7.39
CA ARG A 5 -5.60 -11.13 -8.70
C ARG A 5 -4.15 -10.69 -8.60
N SER A 6 -3.81 -10.01 -7.52
CA SER A 6 -2.50 -9.46 -7.23
C SER A 6 -2.40 -9.14 -5.75
N LEU A 7 -1.17 -8.96 -5.28
CA LEU A 7 -0.85 -8.21 -4.09
C LEU A 7 -0.44 -6.81 -4.52
N ASP A 8 -1.05 -5.79 -3.93
CA ASP A 8 -0.76 -4.39 -4.21
C ASP A 8 -0.07 -3.78 -2.98
N MET A 9 1.05 -3.09 -3.20
CA MET A 9 1.87 -2.51 -2.13
C MET A 9 2.21 -1.05 -2.43
N LEU A 10 2.58 -0.32 -1.38
CA LEU A 10 3.17 1.00 -1.47
C LEU A 10 4.59 0.95 -0.89
N LEU A 11 5.57 1.38 -1.67
CA LEU A 11 6.93 1.57 -1.17
C LEU A 11 7.20 3.05 -0.96
N ILE A 12 7.97 3.35 0.09
CA ILE A 12 8.42 4.69 0.44
C ILE A 12 9.96 4.67 0.45
N ASN A 13 10.59 5.65 -0.19
CA ASN A 13 12.04 5.82 -0.14
C ASN A 13 12.46 6.83 0.95
N GLU A 14 13.76 7.03 1.12
CA GLU A 14 14.36 7.97 2.08
C GLU A 14 13.93 9.44 1.88
N HIS A 15 13.48 9.81 0.67
CA HIS A 15 12.94 11.13 0.36
C HIS A 15 11.43 11.24 0.66
N GLY A 16 10.81 10.15 1.08
CA GLY A 16 9.36 10.05 1.28
C GLY A 16 8.57 9.93 -0.03
N ASP A 17 9.21 9.69 -1.17
CA ASP A 17 8.50 9.42 -2.42
C ASP A 17 7.83 8.06 -2.37
N GLN A 18 6.60 8.01 -2.90
CA GLN A 18 5.78 6.81 -2.90
C GLN A 18 5.67 6.23 -4.31
N ILE A 19 5.76 4.90 -4.41
CA ILE A 19 5.45 4.20 -5.64
C ILE A 19 4.52 3.00 -5.39
N HIS A 20 3.55 2.84 -6.27
CA HIS A 20 2.66 1.68 -6.28
C HIS A 20 3.40 0.49 -6.89
N VAL A 21 3.32 -0.65 -6.21
CA VAL A 21 3.89 -1.92 -6.64
C VAL A 21 2.77 -2.93 -6.79
N VAL A 22 2.79 -3.68 -7.90
CA VAL A 22 1.88 -4.78 -8.15
C VAL A 22 2.68 -6.07 -8.24
N VAL A 23 2.31 -7.05 -7.42
CA VAL A 23 2.83 -8.42 -7.45
C VAL A 23 1.74 -9.33 -8.03
N PRO A 24 1.88 -9.79 -9.28
CA PRO A 24 0.89 -10.68 -9.91
C PRO A 24 0.73 -11.97 -9.12
N LYS A 25 -0.49 -12.51 -9.02
CA LYS A 25 -0.77 -13.72 -8.22
C LYS A 25 0.16 -14.89 -8.54
N GLU A 26 0.61 -14.96 -9.79
CA GLU A 26 1.47 -16.01 -10.33
C GLU A 26 2.82 -16.05 -9.62
N VAL A 27 3.28 -14.94 -9.05
CA VAL A 27 4.59 -14.82 -8.40
C VAL A 27 4.54 -14.38 -6.94
N ILE A 28 3.36 -14.08 -6.36
CA ILE A 28 3.22 -13.66 -4.95
C ILE A 28 3.95 -14.63 -3.99
N HIS A 29 3.78 -15.93 -4.22
CA HIS A 29 4.36 -16.97 -3.37
C HIS A 29 5.88 -16.92 -3.28
N GLN A 30 6.58 -16.33 -4.26
CA GLN A 30 8.04 -16.20 -4.27
C GLN A 30 8.56 -15.15 -3.27
N PHE A 31 7.67 -14.26 -2.82
CA PHE A 31 8.03 -13.08 -2.03
C PHE A 31 7.33 -13.05 -0.67
N ALA A 32 6.55 -14.08 -0.32
CA ALA A 32 5.71 -14.09 0.88
C ALA A 32 6.50 -13.99 2.19
N GLU A 33 7.75 -14.46 2.22
CA GLU A 33 8.60 -14.41 3.40
C GLU A 33 9.33 -13.06 3.54
N GLN A 34 9.60 -12.41 2.40
CA GLN A 34 10.38 -11.19 2.29
C GLN A 34 9.52 -9.93 2.39
N LEU A 35 8.24 -10.00 2.01
CA LEU A 35 7.33 -8.85 1.99
C LEU A 35 6.51 -8.81 3.28
N ARG A 36 6.84 -7.86 4.15
CA ARG A 36 6.05 -7.51 5.33
C ARG A 36 5.95 -6.01 5.44
N GLU A 37 4.78 -5.52 5.86
CA GLU A 37 4.58 -4.09 6.07
C GLU A 37 5.56 -3.56 7.13
N GLY A 38 6.15 -2.40 6.85
CA GLY A 38 7.11 -1.74 7.74
C GLY A 38 8.53 -2.31 7.72
N GLU A 39 8.81 -3.37 6.95
CA GLU A 39 10.17 -3.87 6.76
C GLU A 39 10.92 -3.11 5.65
N LEU A 40 12.21 -2.86 5.89
CA LEU A 40 13.09 -2.30 4.87
C LEU A 40 13.51 -3.40 3.89
N ILE A 41 13.22 -3.18 2.62
CA ILE A 41 13.56 -4.12 1.54
C ILE A 41 14.36 -3.43 0.44
N HIS A 42 15.25 -4.20 -0.17
CA HIS A 42 15.90 -3.84 -1.41
C HIS A 42 15.26 -4.63 -2.55
N VAL A 43 14.85 -3.93 -3.61
CA VAL A 43 14.17 -4.52 -4.77
C VAL A 43 14.95 -4.21 -6.04
N GLU A 44 15.26 -5.23 -6.83
CA GLU A 44 16.02 -5.13 -8.08
C GLU A 44 15.33 -5.91 -9.20
N LYS A 45 15.69 -5.63 -10.46
CA LYS A 45 15.23 -6.38 -11.65
C LYS A 45 13.70 -6.45 -11.76
N PHE A 46 13.06 -5.33 -11.46
CA PHE A 46 11.61 -5.17 -11.59
C PHE A 46 11.25 -4.47 -12.90
N ASN A 47 9.99 -4.61 -13.32
CA ASN A 47 9.47 -3.90 -14.48
C ASN A 47 8.82 -2.59 -14.05
N VAL A 48 8.84 -1.58 -14.92
CA VAL A 48 8.15 -0.31 -14.72
C VAL A 48 7.08 -0.16 -15.79
N SER A 49 5.88 0.26 -15.41
CA SER A 49 4.79 0.54 -16.34
C SER A 49 4.11 1.86 -15.98
N THR A 50 3.31 2.37 -16.91
CA THR A 50 2.41 3.49 -16.63
C THR A 50 1.33 3.08 -15.63
N ASN A 51 0.97 4.01 -14.75
CA ASN A 51 -0.10 3.85 -13.77
C ASN A 51 -1.35 4.61 -14.25
N ASN A 52 -2.01 4.04 -15.26
CA ASN A 52 -3.21 4.61 -15.88
C ASN A 52 -4.51 4.21 -15.16
N ALA A 53 -4.41 3.67 -13.94
CA ALA A 53 -5.59 3.27 -13.18
C ALA A 53 -6.41 4.49 -12.75
N THR A 54 -7.72 4.40 -12.95
CA THR A 54 -8.71 5.39 -12.51
C THR A 54 -8.57 5.63 -11.01
N TYR A 55 -8.46 4.54 -10.24
CA TYR A 55 -8.13 4.54 -8.82
C TYR A 55 -6.70 4.07 -8.64
N ARG A 56 -5.88 4.87 -7.95
CA ARG A 56 -4.48 4.53 -7.66
C ARG A 56 -4.10 5.00 -6.26
N PRO A 57 -3.26 4.24 -5.53
CA PRO A 57 -2.88 4.60 -4.17
C PRO A 57 -2.00 5.86 -4.11
N VAL A 58 -1.18 6.10 -5.15
CA VAL A 58 -0.34 7.30 -5.27
C VAL A 58 -0.95 8.26 -6.29
N VAL A 59 -1.53 9.35 -5.81
CA VAL A 59 -2.30 10.32 -6.62
C VAL A 59 -1.49 10.86 -7.80
N GLU A 60 -0.23 11.20 -7.57
CA GLU A 60 0.69 11.78 -8.56
C GLU A 60 1.56 10.72 -9.27
N GLY A 61 1.51 9.47 -8.82
CA GLY A 61 2.31 8.39 -9.37
C GLY A 61 1.85 8.03 -10.77
N LYS A 62 2.55 8.54 -11.80
CA LYS A 62 2.34 8.18 -13.22
C LYS A 62 2.92 6.81 -13.58
N LEU A 63 3.79 6.29 -12.73
CA LEU A 63 4.47 5.02 -12.90
C LEU A 63 4.11 4.07 -11.75
N LYS A 64 4.22 2.78 -12.02
CA LYS A 64 4.15 1.72 -11.02
C LYS A 64 5.18 0.65 -11.34
N ILE A 65 5.57 -0.07 -10.30
CA ILE A 65 6.46 -1.22 -10.41
C ILE A 65 5.63 -2.49 -10.55
N TYR A 66 6.07 -3.39 -11.43
CA TYR A 66 5.54 -4.73 -11.56
C TYR A 66 6.62 -5.75 -11.23
N PHE A 67 6.30 -6.65 -10.31
CA PHE A 67 7.15 -7.79 -10.02
C PHE A 67 6.99 -8.83 -11.13
N SER A 68 8.10 -9.48 -11.44
CA SER A 68 8.18 -10.61 -12.35
C SER A 68 8.95 -11.75 -11.69
N ILE A 69 9.01 -12.90 -12.37
CA ILE A 69 9.85 -14.03 -11.92
C ILE A 69 11.34 -13.68 -11.78
N ASN A 70 11.79 -12.60 -12.43
CA ASN A 70 13.18 -12.15 -12.39
C ASN A 70 13.44 -11.11 -11.28
N THR A 71 12.39 -10.64 -10.62
CA THR A 71 12.49 -9.63 -9.58
C THR A 71 13.17 -10.21 -8.35
N VAL A 72 14.11 -9.46 -7.79
CA VAL A 72 14.88 -9.88 -6.62
C VAL A 72 14.49 -8.98 -5.45
N VAL A 73 14.04 -9.58 -4.36
CA VAL A 73 13.73 -8.90 -3.09
C VAL A 73 14.67 -9.42 -2.02
N LYS A 74 15.38 -8.50 -1.35
CA LYS A 74 16.27 -8.81 -0.22
C LYS A 74 15.80 -8.02 0.98
N LYS A 75 15.71 -8.67 2.15
CA LYS A 75 15.54 -7.93 3.41
C LYS A 75 16.79 -7.12 3.70
N SER A 76 16.61 -5.91 4.18
CA SER A 76 17.72 -5.08 4.63
C SER A 76 17.70 -5.03 6.15
N GLU A 77 18.82 -5.40 6.77
CA GLU A 77 19.04 -5.26 8.22
C GLU A 77 19.51 -3.84 8.59
N ASN A 78 19.75 -2.99 7.59
CA ASN A 78 20.38 -1.70 7.81
C ASN A 78 19.37 -0.66 8.28
N GLN A 79 19.22 -0.53 9.59
CA GLN A 79 18.33 0.42 10.27
C GLN A 79 18.81 1.89 10.17
N GLY A 80 19.98 2.15 9.57
CA GLY A 80 20.58 3.48 9.51
C GLY A 80 19.99 4.42 8.44
N VAL A 81 19.13 3.93 7.55
CA VAL A 81 18.49 4.77 6.52
C VAL A 81 17.20 5.37 7.09
N PRO A 82 17.06 6.70 7.20
CA PRO A 82 15.90 7.36 7.80
C PRO A 82 14.69 7.37 6.84
N ILE A 83 14.19 6.20 6.46
CA ILE A 83 12.98 6.07 5.65
C ILE A 83 11.75 6.27 6.55
N PRO A 84 10.84 7.20 6.21
CA PRO A 84 9.63 7.39 6.99
C PRO A 84 8.70 6.17 6.87
N MET A 85 8.21 5.68 8.00
CA MET A 85 7.28 4.54 8.07
C MET A 85 5.94 4.84 7.38
N HIS A 86 5.48 6.09 7.46
CA HIS A 86 4.19 6.52 6.94
C HIS A 86 4.32 7.86 6.19
N LYS A 87 3.44 8.06 5.21
CA LYS A 87 3.27 9.35 4.53
C LYS A 87 1.79 9.68 4.43
N PHE A 88 1.44 10.89 4.86
CA PHE A 88 0.09 11.40 4.87
C PHE A 88 -0.01 12.65 4.01
N SER A 89 -1.13 12.78 3.29
CA SER A 89 -1.52 14.01 2.62
C SER A 89 -2.83 14.47 3.24
N PHE A 90 -2.71 15.46 4.13
CA PHE A 90 -3.85 16.05 4.80
C PHE A 90 -4.62 16.99 3.86
N VAL A 91 -5.90 17.16 4.15
CA VAL A 91 -6.77 18.09 3.45
C VAL A 91 -7.67 18.75 4.48
N ASP A 92 -7.97 20.03 4.27
CA ASP A 92 -8.95 20.70 5.09
C ASP A 92 -10.34 20.09 4.89
N PHE A 93 -11.10 20.05 5.97
CA PHE A 93 -12.44 19.48 5.95
C PHE A 93 -13.34 20.21 4.94
N SER A 94 -13.16 21.53 4.78
CA SER A 94 -13.86 22.36 3.79
C SER A 94 -13.61 21.93 2.34
N ASP A 95 -12.49 21.25 2.08
CA ASP A 95 -12.09 20.83 0.74
C ASP A 95 -12.50 19.38 0.43
N ILE A 96 -13.01 18.62 1.40
CA ILE A 96 -13.52 17.26 1.18
C ILE A 96 -14.58 17.22 0.06
N PRO A 97 -15.58 18.13 0.01
CA PRO A 97 -16.56 18.14 -1.08
C PRO A 97 -15.92 18.27 -2.47
N THR A 98 -14.79 18.96 -2.57
CA THR A 98 -14.08 19.11 -3.85
C THR A 98 -13.48 17.79 -4.36
N ARG A 99 -13.36 16.77 -3.50
CA ARG A 99 -12.85 15.44 -3.85
C ARG A 99 -13.93 14.44 -4.23
N CYS A 100 -15.22 14.76 -3.97
CA CYS A 100 -16.33 13.90 -4.35
C CYS A 100 -16.32 13.60 -5.86
N HIS A 101 -16.57 12.33 -6.20
CA HIS A 101 -16.59 11.83 -7.58
C HIS A 101 -15.28 12.00 -8.37
N LYS A 102 -14.17 12.42 -7.71
CA LYS A 102 -12.84 12.43 -8.32
C LYS A 102 -12.16 11.09 -8.05
N PRO A 103 -11.97 10.24 -9.06
CA PRO A 103 -11.43 8.88 -8.85
C PRO A 103 -9.96 8.87 -8.39
N LYS A 104 -9.29 10.03 -8.50
CA LYS A 104 -7.90 10.23 -8.07
C LYS A 104 -7.72 10.12 -6.56
N TYR A 105 -8.76 10.39 -5.78
CA TYR A 105 -8.71 10.36 -4.32
C TYR A 105 -9.74 9.33 -3.84
N LEU A 106 -9.32 8.44 -2.93
CA LEU A 106 -10.22 7.47 -2.29
C LEU A 106 -11.09 8.13 -1.21
N THR A 107 -11.75 9.23 -1.58
CA THR A 107 -12.59 10.06 -0.71
C THR A 107 -13.98 10.18 -1.34
N GLY A 108 -15.01 9.70 -0.66
CA GLY A 108 -16.39 9.75 -1.14
C GLY A 108 -17.29 8.66 -0.56
N ASN A 109 -18.59 8.75 -0.83
CA ASN A 109 -19.59 7.77 -0.41
C ASN A 109 -19.81 6.77 -1.56
N TYR A 110 -19.36 5.53 -1.40
CA TYR A 110 -19.51 4.48 -2.41
C TYR A 110 -20.62 3.52 -1.98
N LYS A 111 -21.69 3.40 -2.78
CA LYS A 111 -22.75 2.37 -2.65
C LYS A 111 -22.34 0.98 -3.18
N TYR A 112 -21.05 0.69 -3.18
CA TYR A 112 -20.54 -0.65 -3.45
C TYR A 112 -19.59 -1.00 -2.31
N ASN A 113 -19.70 -2.23 -1.81
CA ASN A 113 -18.83 -2.77 -0.77
C ASN A 113 -17.37 -2.74 -1.25
N MET A 114 -16.71 -1.60 -1.07
CA MET A 114 -15.26 -1.51 -1.15
C MET A 114 -14.76 -2.07 0.17
N PHE A 115 -14.50 -3.38 0.18
CA PHE A 115 -13.62 -3.96 1.18
C PHE A 115 -12.24 -3.39 0.94
N LEU A 116 -11.92 -2.27 1.59
CA LEU A 116 -10.55 -1.85 1.77
C LEU A 116 -9.94 -2.86 2.74
N TYR A 117 -9.37 -3.94 2.20
CA TYR A 117 -8.47 -4.76 2.98
C TYR A 117 -7.19 -3.94 3.17
N CYS A 118 -7.14 -3.13 4.22
CA CYS A 118 -5.86 -2.93 4.91
C CYS A 118 -5.52 -4.30 5.45
N ILE A 119 -4.74 -5.08 4.70
CA ILE A 119 -4.27 -6.37 5.18
C ILE A 119 -3.22 -6.08 6.26
N PHE A 120 -3.69 -5.78 7.47
CA PHE A 120 -2.95 -6.17 8.66
C PHE A 120 -2.96 -7.69 8.62
N VAL A 121 -1.83 -8.31 8.23
CA VAL A 121 -1.58 -9.70 8.59
C VAL A 121 -0.93 -9.65 9.97
N PRO A 122 -1.66 -9.80 11.10
CA PRO A 122 -1.01 -10.18 12.33
C PRO A 122 -0.50 -11.61 12.11
N LEU A 123 0.81 -11.76 11.93
CA LEU A 123 1.42 -13.07 12.05
C LEU A 123 1.47 -13.44 13.53
N THR A 124 0.61 -14.40 13.90
CA THR A 124 0.59 -15.30 15.07
C THR A 124 -0.44 -15.04 16.19
N PRO A 125 -1.00 -16.13 16.77
CA PRO A 125 -2.20 -16.09 17.60
C PRO A 125 -1.83 -15.83 19.07
N GLY A 126 -2.38 -14.77 19.67
CA GLY A 126 -2.25 -14.60 21.12
C GLY A 126 -2.27 -13.20 21.70
N ALA A 127 -2.73 -12.16 20.99
CA ALA A 127 -2.86 -10.84 21.60
C ALA A 127 -4.20 -10.18 21.24
N CYS A 128 -5.10 -10.16 22.22
CA CYS A 128 -6.27 -9.29 22.25
C CYS A 128 -5.80 -7.84 22.43
N ILE A 129 -6.36 -6.90 21.66
CA ILE A 129 -6.47 -5.52 22.12
C ILE A 129 -7.92 -5.07 22.00
N SER A 130 -8.40 -4.61 23.15
CA SER A 130 -9.74 -4.26 23.55
C SER A 130 -10.25 -2.94 22.95
N HIS A 131 -11.57 -2.88 22.80
CA HIS A 131 -12.38 -1.66 22.74
C HIS A 131 -11.93 -0.59 23.74
N VAL A 132 -11.81 0.67 23.31
CA VAL A 132 -12.07 1.85 24.18
C VAL A 132 -12.86 2.91 23.40
N ARG A 133 -14.13 2.96 23.82
CA ARG A 133 -15.22 3.96 23.78
C ARG A 133 -14.99 5.37 23.21
N ASP A 134 -16.07 5.84 22.58
CA ASP A 134 -16.49 7.24 22.47
C ASP A 134 -16.20 8.06 23.73
N ALA A 135 -15.80 9.31 23.52
CA ALA A 135 -16.06 10.39 24.47
C ALA A 135 -16.45 11.65 23.68
N SER A 136 -17.76 11.92 23.68
CA SER A 136 -18.37 13.20 23.40
C SER A 136 -17.87 14.26 24.39
N ARG A 137 -17.54 15.45 23.91
CA ARG A 137 -17.85 16.74 24.54
C ARG A 137 -18.14 17.75 23.45
#